data_AF-A0ABC8R084-F1
#
_entry.id   AF-A0ABC8R084-F1
#
_cell.length_a   1.000
_cell.length_b   1.000
_cell.length_c   1.000
_cell.angle_alpha   90.00
_cell.angle_beta   90.00
_cell.angle_gamma   90.00
#
_symmetry.space_group_name_H-M   'P 1'
#
loop_
_entity.id
_entity.type
_entity.pdbx_description
1 polymer ?
#
loop_
_entity_poly.entity_id
_entity_poly.type
_entity_poly.pdbx_seq_one_letter_code
_entity_poly.pdbx_strand_id
1 'polypeptide(L)'
;MASLFPSFLRLTLLLTLLASPTFLLYPVCIVSALDDELSVTDFDLSLFHQDYSPPAPPPPAPHPPSVSCEDDLSGIGTLDTTCEIVSDLNLTRNVYIEGKGDFYILPNISVYCSFSGCEFAINVTGSFSLGENASIFAGTFELVATNASFGNGSTVNTTALAGSPPPQTSGTPQGIDGAGGGHGGRGAACLMDKEKLQEDVWGGDAYSWSTLQRPWSYGSKGGTTSKEVDYGGGGGGRIMLVVDRFLEVNGSLLADGGDGGTKGGGGSGGSIFIKAYRM
;
A
#
# COMPACT_ATOMS: atom_id res chain seq x y z
N MET A 1 -46.62 37.69 65.06
CA MET A 1 -46.24 38.19 66.39
C MET A 1 -44.90 37.54 66.72
N ALA A 2 -43.87 38.36 67.01
CA ALA A 2 -42.58 38.08 67.65
C ALA A 2 -42.35 36.60 68.08
N SER A 3 -41.22 35.93 67.86
CA SER A 3 -39.83 36.38 68.07
C SER A 3 -38.88 35.16 68.11
N LEU A 4 -37.57 35.44 67.93
CA LEU A 4 -36.43 34.74 68.57
C LEU A 4 -36.08 33.31 68.09
N PHE A 5 -35.10 33.24 67.17
CA PHE A 5 -34.05 32.20 67.20
C PHE A 5 -33.21 32.39 68.48
N PRO A 6 -32.63 31.32 69.08
CA PRO A 6 -31.19 31.15 68.89
C PRO A 6 -30.61 29.71 69.02
N SER A 7 -29.49 29.50 68.32
CA SER A 7 -28.24 28.97 68.91
C SER A 7 -28.17 27.52 69.43
N PHE A 8 -28.43 26.50 68.61
CA PHE A 8 -27.87 25.16 68.87
C PHE A 8 -27.29 24.41 67.67
N LEU A 9 -27.28 25.03 66.48
CA LEU A 9 -26.74 24.40 65.25
C LEU A 9 -25.57 25.19 64.62
N ARG A 10 -24.93 26.07 65.39
CA ARG A 10 -23.75 26.85 64.94
C ARG A 10 -22.46 26.57 65.71
N LEU A 11 -22.47 25.67 66.69
CA LEU A 11 -21.26 25.35 67.48
C LEU A 11 -20.59 24.02 67.09
N THR A 12 -21.24 23.17 66.30
CA THR A 12 -20.65 21.90 65.82
C THR A 12 -20.04 21.96 64.43
N LEU A 13 -20.14 23.10 63.73
CA LEU A 13 -19.52 23.29 62.41
C LEU A 13 -18.31 24.25 62.43
N LEU A 14 -17.97 24.84 63.59
CA LEU A 14 -16.88 25.82 63.71
C LEU A 14 -15.65 25.32 64.49
N LEU A 15 -15.64 24.06 64.96
CA LEU A 15 -14.52 23.53 65.74
C LEU A 15 -13.76 22.36 65.08
N THR A 16 -14.07 22.01 63.83
CA THR A 16 -13.27 21.06 63.04
C THR A 16 -12.40 21.75 61.99
N LEU A 17 -12.35 23.09 61.99
CA LEU A 17 -11.54 23.87 61.05
C LEU A 17 -10.12 24.21 61.54
N LEU A 18 -9.66 23.66 62.67
CA LEU A 18 -8.34 23.95 63.22
C LEU A 18 -7.66 22.70 63.81
N ALA A 19 -7.51 21.64 63.02
CA ALA A 19 -6.51 20.59 63.28
C ALA A 19 -6.42 19.58 62.13
N SER A 20 -5.77 19.93 61.02
CA SER A 20 -4.99 18.98 60.19
C SER A 20 -4.32 19.71 59.01
N PRO A 21 -2.97 19.66 58.89
CA PRO A 21 -2.25 20.31 57.80
C PRO A 21 -1.90 19.28 56.72
N THR A 22 -2.67 19.18 55.65
CA THR A 22 -2.22 18.57 54.37
C THR A 22 -3.27 18.82 53.29
N PHE A 23 -3.20 19.95 52.60
CA PHE A 23 -3.76 20.11 51.25
C PHE A 23 -3.04 21.30 50.58
N LEU A 24 -1.81 21.04 50.14
CA LEU A 24 -1.13 21.86 49.15
C LEU A 24 -1.01 21.01 47.88
N LEU A 25 -1.24 21.66 46.73
CA LEU A 25 -1.07 21.19 45.34
C LEU A 25 -2.35 20.74 44.61
N TYR A 26 -3.20 21.71 44.28
CA TYR A 26 -3.94 21.74 43.01
C TYR A 26 -3.86 23.16 42.44
N PRO A 27 -3.24 23.43 41.28
CA PRO A 27 -3.40 24.71 40.64
C PRO A 27 -4.72 24.72 39.87
N VAL A 28 -5.66 25.49 40.38
CA VAL A 28 -6.79 26.03 39.62
C VAL A 28 -6.21 27.03 38.62
N CYS A 29 -6.30 26.72 37.33
CA CYS A 29 -5.95 27.66 36.27
C CYS A 29 -6.99 28.79 36.24
N ILE A 30 -6.64 29.93 36.82
CA ILE A 30 -7.33 31.20 36.63
C ILE A 30 -6.88 31.76 35.29
N VAL A 31 -7.79 31.87 34.33
CA VAL A 31 -7.56 32.60 33.07
C VAL A 31 -7.31 34.06 33.43
N SER A 32 -6.06 34.49 33.34
CA SER A 32 -5.69 35.89 33.29
C SER A 32 -5.14 36.15 31.90
N ALA A 33 -5.90 36.92 31.12
CA ALA A 33 -5.44 37.49 29.87
C ALA A 33 -4.38 38.53 30.21
N LEU A 34 -3.13 38.22 29.89
CA LEU A 34 -2.03 39.17 29.85
C LEU A 34 -1.26 38.87 28.57
N ASP A 35 -1.36 39.80 27.63
CA ASP A 35 -0.44 39.99 26.52
C ASP A 35 0.99 39.87 27.03
N ASP A 36 1.71 38.84 26.60
CA ASP A 36 3.16 38.93 26.49
C ASP A 36 3.59 38.02 25.33
N GLU A 37 4.13 38.67 24.30
CA GLU A 37 4.67 38.02 23.11
C GLU A 37 5.85 37.12 23.49
N LEU A 38 5.64 35.80 23.48
CA LEU A 38 6.74 34.86 23.55
C LEU A 38 7.26 34.59 22.14
N SER A 39 8.34 35.29 21.78
CA SER A 39 9.14 35.04 20.58
C SER A 39 9.78 33.65 20.66
N VAL A 40 9.15 32.65 20.05
CA VAL A 40 9.79 31.36 19.76
C VAL A 40 10.59 31.51 18.48
N THR A 41 11.69 32.26 18.58
CA THR A 41 12.75 32.23 17.58
C THR A 41 13.99 31.65 18.23
N ASP A 42 14.53 30.62 17.59
CA ASP A 42 15.94 30.22 17.65
C ASP A 42 16.39 29.11 18.62
N PHE A 43 15.59 28.05 18.75
CA PHE A 43 16.14 26.73 19.09
C PHE A 43 15.59 25.62 18.17
N ASP A 44 16.33 25.39 17.09
CA ASP A 44 16.52 24.12 16.39
C ASP A 44 15.31 23.45 15.68
N LEU A 45 14.59 24.23 14.87
CA LEU A 45 13.68 23.72 13.83
C LEU A 45 14.42 23.33 12.52
N SER A 46 15.74 23.56 12.46
CA SER A 46 16.57 23.38 11.28
C SER A 46 17.03 21.94 11.01
N LEU A 47 16.94 21.03 11.97
CA LEU A 47 17.42 19.64 11.79
C LEU A 47 16.37 18.66 11.24
N PHE A 48 15.09 19.05 11.17
CA PHE A 48 13.99 18.17 10.74
C PHE A 48 13.41 18.49 9.35
N HIS A 49 13.91 19.52 8.66
CA HIS A 49 13.61 19.78 7.25
C HIS A 49 14.86 19.57 6.40
N GLN A 50 15.36 18.34 6.34
CA GLN A 50 16.11 17.97 5.15
C GLN A 50 15.11 17.94 4.00
N ASP A 51 15.29 18.85 3.05
CA ASP A 51 14.62 18.90 1.75
C ASP A 51 14.90 17.60 0.98
N TYR A 52 14.30 16.50 1.40
CA TYR A 52 14.31 15.26 0.66
C TYR A 52 13.38 15.45 -0.53
N SER A 53 13.95 15.93 -1.63
CA SER A 53 13.38 15.74 -2.96
C SER A 53 13.83 14.37 -3.44
N PRO A 54 12.95 13.33 -3.44
CA PRO A 54 13.32 12.05 -4.01
C PRO A 54 13.80 12.24 -5.45
N PRO A 55 14.84 11.50 -5.89
CA PRO A 55 15.29 11.55 -7.27
C PRO A 55 14.12 11.33 -8.24
N ALA A 56 14.09 12.08 -9.35
CA ALA A 56 13.09 11.87 -10.38
C ALA A 56 13.14 10.40 -10.84
N PRO A 57 11.99 9.71 -10.94
CA PRO A 57 11.97 8.33 -11.35
C PRO A 57 12.56 8.21 -12.76
N PRO A 58 13.41 7.19 -13.02
CA PRO A 58 13.95 6.96 -14.35
C PRO A 58 12.82 6.76 -15.37
N PRO A 59 13.04 7.11 -16.65
CA PRO A 59 12.06 6.85 -17.70
C PRO A 59 11.71 5.36 -17.77
N PRO A 60 10.45 5.00 -18.08
CA PRO A 60 10.04 3.60 -18.19
C PRO A 60 10.90 2.86 -19.22
N ALA A 61 11.30 1.63 -18.90
CA ALA A 61 11.97 0.77 -19.86
C ALA A 61 11.02 0.47 -21.04
N PRO A 62 11.54 0.39 -22.28
CA PRO A 62 10.71 0.00 -23.43
C PRO A 62 10.17 -1.42 -23.27
N HIS A 63 8.93 -1.65 -23.70
CA HIS A 63 8.29 -2.96 -23.66
C HIS A 63 9.02 -3.98 -24.56
N PRO A 64 8.99 -5.28 -24.22
CA PRO A 64 9.47 -6.33 -25.11
C PRO A 64 8.60 -6.39 -26.39
N PRO A 65 9.08 -7.04 -27.46
CA PRO A 65 8.28 -7.22 -28.66
C PRO A 65 6.96 -7.95 -28.36
N SER A 66 5.88 -7.54 -29.04
CA SER A 66 4.58 -8.19 -28.90
C SER A 66 4.64 -9.67 -29.27
N VAL A 67 3.93 -10.49 -28.52
CA VAL A 67 3.73 -11.92 -28.80
C VAL A 67 2.66 -12.15 -29.88
N SER A 68 2.56 -13.36 -30.42
CA SER A 68 1.46 -13.78 -31.31
C SER A 68 0.35 -14.52 -30.55
N CYS A 69 -0.89 -14.48 -31.08
CA CYS A 69 -2.02 -15.18 -30.46
C CYS A 69 -1.85 -16.71 -30.51
N GLU A 70 -1.56 -17.26 -31.69
CA GLU A 70 -1.54 -18.71 -31.89
C GLU A 70 -0.21 -19.33 -31.43
N ASP A 71 0.93 -18.80 -31.85
CA ASP A 71 2.22 -19.46 -31.61
C ASP A 71 2.73 -19.26 -30.17
N ASP A 72 2.59 -18.05 -29.62
CA ASP A 72 3.11 -17.74 -28.28
C ASP A 72 2.08 -17.99 -27.17
N LEU A 73 0.80 -17.67 -27.42
CA LEU A 73 -0.26 -17.77 -26.41
C LEU A 73 -1.14 -19.02 -26.57
N SER A 74 -0.91 -19.86 -27.60
CA SER A 74 -1.73 -21.04 -27.87
C SER A 74 -3.23 -20.73 -27.93
N GLY A 75 -3.58 -19.50 -28.33
CA GLY A 75 -4.94 -19.03 -28.50
C GLY A 75 -5.49 -19.34 -29.90
N ILE A 76 -6.71 -18.88 -30.15
CA ILE A 76 -7.38 -18.99 -31.45
C ILE A 76 -7.57 -17.59 -32.03
N GLY A 77 -7.14 -17.39 -33.28
CA GLY A 77 -7.34 -16.14 -34.00
C GLY A 77 -6.11 -15.23 -34.02
N THR A 78 -6.31 -13.91 -34.06
CA THR A 78 -5.20 -12.95 -34.20
C THR A 78 -5.40 -11.72 -33.31
N LEU A 79 -4.32 -11.08 -32.91
CA LEU A 79 -4.36 -9.87 -32.08
C LEU A 79 -4.96 -8.65 -32.80
N ASP A 80 -5.01 -8.66 -34.14
CA ASP A 80 -5.61 -7.58 -34.94
C ASP A 80 -7.12 -7.76 -35.18
N THR A 81 -7.66 -8.95 -34.92
CA THR A 81 -9.10 -9.24 -35.06
C THR A 81 -9.73 -9.64 -33.73
N THR A 82 -9.57 -10.90 -33.34
CA THR A 82 -10.02 -11.46 -32.07
C THR A 82 -9.05 -12.57 -31.72
N CYS A 83 -8.48 -12.50 -30.51
CA CYS A 83 -7.65 -13.53 -29.93
C CYS A 83 -8.35 -14.12 -28.71
N GLU A 84 -8.62 -15.42 -28.75
CA GLU A 84 -9.27 -16.13 -27.65
C GLU A 84 -8.31 -17.11 -26.99
N ILE A 85 -8.11 -16.96 -25.69
CA ILE A 85 -7.36 -17.90 -24.87
C ILE A 85 -8.34 -18.94 -24.33
N VAL A 86 -8.20 -20.16 -24.84
CA VAL A 86 -9.14 -21.27 -24.59
C VAL A 86 -8.62 -22.35 -23.64
N SER A 87 -7.38 -22.20 -23.17
CA SER A 87 -6.72 -23.13 -22.24
C SER A 87 -5.79 -22.38 -21.29
N ASP A 88 -5.48 -23.00 -20.15
CA ASP A 88 -4.55 -22.45 -19.16
C ASP A 88 -3.18 -22.12 -19.78
N LEU A 89 -2.61 -20.99 -19.39
CA LEU A 89 -1.32 -20.51 -19.89
C LEU A 89 -0.30 -20.47 -18.75
N ASN A 90 0.91 -20.98 -19.03
CA ASN A 90 2.05 -20.89 -18.12
C ASN A 90 3.15 -20.07 -18.78
N LEU A 91 3.19 -18.78 -18.46
CA LEU A 91 4.15 -17.81 -18.98
C LEU A 91 5.47 -17.92 -18.22
N THR A 92 6.55 -18.18 -18.94
CA THR A 92 7.91 -18.32 -18.37
C THR A 92 8.75 -17.05 -18.52
N ARG A 93 8.20 -16.02 -19.18
CA ARG A 93 8.84 -14.75 -19.48
C ARG A 93 7.83 -13.62 -19.39
N ASN A 94 8.31 -12.38 -19.33
CA ASN A 94 7.45 -11.21 -19.50
C ASN A 94 6.78 -11.26 -20.88
N VAL A 95 5.50 -10.94 -20.90
CA VAL A 95 4.66 -10.96 -22.09
C VAL A 95 4.04 -9.59 -22.27
N TYR A 96 4.24 -9.05 -23.47
CA TYR A 96 3.55 -7.86 -23.95
C TYR A 96 2.70 -8.28 -25.15
N ILE A 97 1.44 -7.86 -25.14
CA ILE A 97 0.46 -8.12 -26.18
C ILE A 97 0.06 -6.77 -26.75
N GLU A 98 0.24 -6.59 -28.05
CA GLU A 98 -0.20 -5.42 -28.80
C GLU A 98 -1.08 -5.86 -29.97
N GLY A 99 -2.25 -5.23 -30.13
CA GLY A 99 -3.19 -5.60 -31.18
C GLY A 99 -4.28 -4.59 -31.43
N LYS A 100 -4.85 -4.58 -32.64
CA LYS A 100 -6.00 -3.72 -32.96
C LYS A 100 -7.35 -4.33 -32.58
N GLY A 101 -7.37 -5.64 -32.38
CA GLY A 101 -8.57 -6.43 -32.17
C GLY A 101 -8.96 -6.56 -30.71
N ASP A 102 -9.76 -7.60 -30.46
CA ASP A 102 -10.21 -7.99 -29.13
C ASP A 102 -9.32 -9.08 -28.52
N PHE A 103 -9.20 -9.08 -27.19
CA PHE A 103 -8.47 -10.11 -26.44
C PHE A 103 -9.32 -10.69 -25.32
N TYR A 104 -9.67 -11.97 -25.45
CA TYR A 104 -10.59 -12.64 -24.54
C TYR A 104 -9.90 -13.84 -23.88
N ILE A 105 -9.93 -13.85 -22.55
CA ILE A 105 -9.61 -15.05 -21.76
C ILE A 105 -10.93 -15.70 -21.39
N LEU A 106 -11.16 -16.92 -21.86
CA LEU A 106 -12.44 -17.60 -21.66
C LEU A 106 -12.68 -17.98 -20.17
N PRO A 107 -13.93 -18.30 -19.80
CA PRO A 107 -14.25 -18.68 -18.43
C PRO A 107 -13.45 -19.89 -17.92
N ASN A 108 -13.14 -19.89 -16.63
CA ASN A 108 -12.36 -20.93 -15.92
C ASN A 108 -10.93 -21.14 -16.44
N ILE A 109 -10.39 -20.20 -17.21
CA ILE A 109 -9.00 -20.24 -17.68
C ILE A 109 -8.09 -19.50 -16.69
N SER A 110 -6.92 -20.08 -16.44
CA SER A 110 -5.91 -19.51 -15.56
C SER A 110 -4.64 -19.18 -16.34
N VAL A 111 -4.20 -17.92 -16.22
CA VAL A 111 -2.92 -17.44 -16.78
C VAL A 111 -1.94 -17.28 -15.64
N TYR A 112 -0.86 -18.06 -15.66
CA TYR A 112 0.18 -18.06 -14.64
C TYR A 112 1.46 -17.43 -15.17
N CYS A 113 1.92 -16.37 -14.51
CA CYS A 113 3.27 -15.86 -14.62
C CYS A 113 3.90 -15.71 -13.23
N SER A 114 4.32 -16.84 -12.69
CA SER A 114 4.50 -17.02 -11.24
C SER A 114 5.86 -16.58 -10.68
N PHE A 115 6.75 -15.99 -11.48
CA PHE A 115 8.02 -15.47 -10.96
C PHE A 115 7.88 -14.01 -10.49
N SER A 116 8.64 -13.65 -9.46
CA SER A 116 8.62 -12.32 -8.83
C SER A 116 8.86 -11.22 -9.87
N GLY A 117 7.91 -10.31 -10.01
CA GLY A 117 7.98 -9.19 -10.94
C GLY A 117 7.67 -9.54 -12.40
N CYS A 118 7.11 -10.73 -12.70
CA CYS A 118 6.69 -11.03 -14.05
C CYS A 118 5.67 -10.00 -14.57
N GLU A 119 5.87 -9.52 -15.79
CA GLU A 119 4.99 -8.57 -16.44
C GLU A 119 4.08 -9.27 -17.47
N PHE A 120 2.78 -9.11 -17.29
CA PHE A 120 1.75 -9.47 -18.27
C PHE A 120 1.00 -8.20 -18.66
N ALA A 121 1.39 -7.64 -19.80
CA ALA A 121 0.90 -6.35 -20.29
C ALA A 121 0.11 -6.53 -21.59
N ILE A 122 -1.07 -5.94 -21.64
CA ILE A 122 -2.01 -6.02 -22.76
C ILE A 122 -2.33 -4.61 -23.22
N ASN A 123 -2.14 -4.35 -24.51
CA ASN A 123 -2.45 -3.10 -25.16
C ASN A 123 -3.24 -3.39 -26.44
N VAL A 124 -4.57 -3.32 -26.33
CA VAL A 124 -5.47 -3.57 -27.44
C VAL A 124 -6.35 -2.37 -27.72
N THR A 125 -6.61 -2.09 -29.00
CA THR A 125 -7.59 -1.03 -29.33
C THR A 125 -9.03 -1.51 -29.28
N GLY A 126 -9.27 -2.82 -29.25
CA GLY A 126 -10.59 -3.40 -29.09
C GLY A 126 -11.01 -3.58 -27.62
N SER A 127 -11.71 -4.66 -27.37
CA SER A 127 -12.26 -5.04 -26.07
C SER A 127 -11.42 -6.12 -25.41
N PHE A 128 -11.22 -5.99 -24.11
CA PHE A 128 -10.66 -7.03 -23.25
C PHE A 128 -11.78 -7.68 -22.44
N SER A 129 -11.74 -9.00 -22.30
CA SER A 129 -12.61 -9.72 -21.37
C SER A 129 -11.85 -10.79 -20.62
N LEU A 130 -11.97 -10.78 -19.29
CA LEU A 130 -11.60 -11.89 -18.42
C LEU A 130 -12.89 -12.65 -18.05
N GLY A 131 -13.04 -13.88 -18.53
CA GLY A 131 -14.24 -14.69 -18.35
C GLY A 131 -14.57 -15.02 -16.88
N GLU A 132 -15.77 -15.56 -16.65
CA GLU A 132 -16.19 -15.98 -15.31
C GLU A 132 -15.24 -16.99 -14.69
N ASN A 133 -14.91 -16.81 -13.40
CA ASN A 133 -13.93 -17.61 -12.65
C ASN A 133 -12.55 -17.75 -13.33
N ALA A 134 -12.23 -16.94 -14.34
CA ALA A 134 -10.92 -16.92 -14.94
C ALA A 134 -9.94 -16.16 -14.02
N SER A 135 -8.67 -16.55 -14.04
CA SER A 135 -7.67 -16.01 -13.14
C SER A 135 -6.39 -15.61 -13.87
N ILE A 136 -5.77 -14.52 -13.41
CA ILE A 136 -4.47 -14.06 -13.87
C ILE A 136 -3.57 -13.94 -12.64
N PHE A 137 -2.44 -14.62 -12.65
CA PHE A 137 -1.39 -14.53 -11.63
C PHE A 137 -0.15 -13.91 -12.25
N ALA A 138 0.25 -12.71 -11.81
CA ALA A 138 1.44 -12.03 -12.34
C ALA A 138 2.02 -11.07 -11.30
N GLY A 139 3.28 -10.65 -11.48
CA GLY A 139 3.84 -9.57 -10.66
C GLY A 139 3.31 -8.19 -11.07
N THR A 140 3.19 -7.96 -12.38
CA THR A 140 2.57 -6.77 -12.97
C THR A 140 1.51 -7.19 -13.96
N PHE A 141 0.32 -6.63 -13.82
CA PHE A 141 -0.73 -6.67 -14.82
C PHE A 141 -0.99 -5.26 -15.32
N GLU A 142 -0.85 -5.05 -16.62
CA GLU A 142 -1.15 -3.78 -17.28
C GLU A 142 -2.16 -4.03 -18.39
N LEU A 143 -3.25 -3.28 -18.39
CA LEU A 143 -4.29 -3.33 -19.39
C LEU A 143 -4.57 -1.94 -19.95
N VAL A 144 -4.38 -1.80 -21.25
CA VAL A 144 -4.86 -0.69 -22.05
C VAL A 144 -5.87 -1.24 -23.06
N ALA A 145 -7.11 -0.76 -22.98
CA ALA A 145 -8.20 -1.23 -23.84
C ALA A 145 -9.24 -0.13 -24.11
N THR A 146 -10.05 -0.28 -25.17
CA THR A 146 -11.23 0.58 -25.37
C THR A 146 -12.34 0.19 -24.39
N ASN A 147 -12.64 -1.11 -24.30
CA ASN A 147 -13.60 -1.67 -23.35
C ASN A 147 -12.92 -2.78 -22.54
N ALA A 148 -13.27 -2.93 -21.27
CA ALA A 148 -12.80 -4.02 -20.44
C ALA A 148 -13.91 -4.57 -19.55
N SER A 149 -14.08 -5.90 -19.55
CA SER A 149 -15.00 -6.61 -18.66
C SER A 149 -14.29 -7.70 -17.87
N PHE A 150 -14.53 -7.74 -16.57
CA PHE A 150 -14.08 -8.81 -15.68
C PHE A 150 -15.32 -9.56 -15.18
N GLY A 151 -15.46 -10.81 -15.61
CA GLY A 151 -16.61 -11.66 -15.33
C GLY A 151 -16.75 -12.04 -13.85
N ASN A 152 -17.89 -12.59 -13.48
CA ASN A 152 -18.18 -12.96 -12.10
C ASN A 152 -17.13 -13.95 -11.55
N GLY A 153 -16.61 -13.69 -10.37
CA GLY A 153 -15.59 -14.54 -9.72
C GLY A 153 -14.22 -14.51 -10.41
N SER A 154 -14.05 -13.72 -11.47
CA SER A 154 -12.73 -13.55 -12.10
C SER A 154 -11.75 -12.85 -11.16
N THR A 155 -10.46 -13.15 -11.28
CA THR A 155 -9.45 -12.59 -10.37
C THR A 155 -8.18 -12.22 -11.10
N VAL A 156 -7.70 -10.99 -10.90
CA VAL A 156 -6.30 -10.62 -11.17
C VAL A 156 -5.58 -10.59 -9.84
N ASN A 157 -4.61 -11.48 -9.67
CA ASN A 157 -3.89 -11.67 -8.42
C ASN A 157 -2.40 -11.41 -8.61
N THR A 158 -1.90 -10.41 -7.92
CA THR A 158 -0.49 -10.03 -7.91
C THR A 158 0.13 -10.15 -6.50
N THR A 159 -0.54 -10.86 -5.61
CA THR A 159 -0.17 -11.00 -4.20
C THR A 159 1.17 -11.69 -4.05
N ALA A 160 2.06 -11.08 -3.26
CA ALA A 160 3.42 -11.57 -2.98
C ALA A 160 4.34 -11.76 -4.23
N LEU A 161 3.91 -11.30 -5.41
CA LEU A 161 4.63 -11.46 -6.68
C LEU A 161 5.36 -10.18 -7.13
N ALA A 162 5.64 -9.24 -6.22
CA ALA A 162 6.36 -8.01 -6.54
C ALA A 162 7.70 -8.23 -7.24
N GLY A 163 8.05 -7.33 -8.16
CA GLY A 163 9.43 -7.16 -8.60
C GLY A 163 10.25 -6.37 -7.59
N SER A 164 11.34 -5.75 -8.05
CA SER A 164 12.11 -4.84 -7.21
C SER A 164 11.32 -3.55 -6.95
N PRO A 165 11.07 -3.17 -5.68
CA PRO A 165 10.47 -1.88 -5.37
C PRO A 165 11.49 -0.75 -5.63
N PRO A 166 11.10 0.54 -5.59
CA PRO A 166 12.04 1.64 -5.83
C PRO A 166 13.27 1.58 -4.88
N PRO A 167 14.42 2.18 -5.23
CA PRO A 167 15.57 2.20 -4.33
C PRO A 167 15.20 2.82 -2.97
N GLN A 168 15.79 2.32 -1.87
CA GLN A 168 15.56 2.81 -0.49
C GLN A 168 14.15 2.57 0.07
N THR A 169 13.36 1.67 -0.53
CA THR A 169 11.97 1.38 -0.11
C THR A 169 11.79 0.06 0.62
N SER A 170 12.71 -0.88 0.41
CA SER A 170 12.85 -2.01 1.30
C SER A 170 13.44 -1.48 2.59
N GLY A 171 12.73 -1.67 3.70
CA GLY A 171 13.30 -1.42 5.01
C GLY A 171 14.29 -2.52 5.36
N THR A 172 15.36 -2.63 4.60
CA THR A 172 16.64 -3.03 5.19
C THR A 172 17.02 -1.86 6.08
N PRO A 173 16.82 -1.96 7.40
CA PRO A 173 17.35 -0.94 8.30
C PRO A 173 18.87 -0.96 8.15
N GLN A 174 19.55 -0.07 8.84
CA GLN A 174 20.93 -0.37 9.22
C GLN A 174 20.94 -1.67 10.07
N GLY A 175 20.98 -2.86 9.44
CA GLY A 175 20.97 -4.17 10.11
C GLY A 175 19.85 -5.13 9.67
N ILE A 176 19.33 -5.91 10.64
CA ILE A 176 18.37 -7.03 10.48
C ILE A 176 16.99 -6.75 11.10
N ASP A 177 16.73 -5.53 11.56
CA ASP A 177 15.47 -5.17 12.23
C ASP A 177 14.37 -4.91 11.19
N GLY A 178 13.92 -5.96 10.52
CA GLY A 178 13.12 -5.88 9.30
C GLY A 178 12.05 -4.79 9.24
N ALA A 179 12.06 -4.06 8.12
CA ALA A 179 11.15 -2.98 7.83
C ALA A 179 10.65 -3.11 6.37
N GLY A 180 9.40 -2.73 6.12
CA GLY A 180 8.82 -2.65 4.77
C GLY A 180 8.15 -1.30 4.58
N GLY A 181 8.13 -0.77 3.37
CA GLY A 181 7.49 0.49 3.00
C GLY A 181 6.44 0.26 1.92
N GLY A 182 5.41 1.11 1.87
CA GLY A 182 4.35 1.08 0.86
C GLY A 182 4.34 2.34 0.00
N HIS A 183 3.61 2.28 -1.11
CA HIS A 183 3.31 3.46 -1.90
C HIS A 183 2.49 4.44 -1.06
N GLY A 184 3.06 5.59 -0.71
CA GLY A 184 2.39 6.62 0.10
C GLY A 184 2.25 6.30 1.61
N GLY A 185 2.82 5.20 2.11
CA GLY A 185 2.68 4.81 3.52
C GLY A 185 3.94 4.12 4.07
N ARG A 186 4.22 4.34 5.36
CA ARG A 186 5.27 3.60 6.08
C ARG A 186 4.76 2.22 6.47
N GLY A 187 5.62 1.20 6.48
CA GLY A 187 5.24 -0.09 7.05
C GLY A 187 5.61 -0.21 8.53
N ALA A 188 5.41 -1.42 9.07
CA ALA A 188 5.74 -1.74 10.46
C ALA A 188 7.22 -2.06 10.62
N ALA A 189 7.72 -1.90 11.85
CA ALA A 189 9.02 -2.39 12.28
C ALA A 189 8.85 -3.59 13.22
N CYS A 190 9.67 -4.62 13.04
CA CYS A 190 9.76 -5.75 13.96
C CYS A 190 10.95 -5.56 14.91
N LEU A 191 10.71 -5.00 16.09
CA LEU A 191 11.75 -4.82 17.10
C LEU A 191 11.92 -6.09 17.94
N MET A 192 13.01 -6.81 17.68
CA MET A 192 13.41 -7.98 18.48
C MET A 192 14.49 -7.66 19.51
N ASP A 193 15.20 -6.55 19.32
CA ASP A 193 16.19 -6.03 20.25
C ASP A 193 15.50 -5.38 21.45
N LYS A 194 15.75 -5.92 22.65
CA LYS A 194 15.16 -5.42 23.90
C LYS A 194 15.89 -4.18 24.44
N GLU A 195 17.03 -3.83 23.87
CA GLU A 195 17.81 -2.67 24.28
C GLU A 195 17.36 -1.37 23.58
N LYS A 196 16.59 -1.49 22.50
CA LYS A 196 16.04 -0.37 21.74
C LYS A 196 14.62 -0.05 22.19
N LEU A 197 14.25 1.23 22.14
CA LEU A 197 12.86 1.64 22.37
C LEU A 197 12.06 1.60 21.05
N GLN A 198 10.73 1.58 21.16
CA GLN A 198 9.85 1.55 19.99
C GLN A 198 10.01 2.82 19.15
N GLU A 199 10.29 3.96 19.79
CA GLU A 199 10.61 5.24 19.14
C GLU A 199 11.95 5.25 18.40
N ASP A 200 12.84 4.29 18.68
CA ASP A 200 14.16 4.18 18.04
C ASP A 200 14.12 3.34 16.75
N VAL A 201 13.00 2.66 16.48
CA VAL A 201 12.86 1.73 15.34
C VAL A 201 11.62 2.03 14.53
N TRP A 202 11.87 2.42 13.28
CA TRP A 202 10.85 2.84 12.33
C TRP A 202 10.75 1.81 11.21
N GLY A 203 9.54 1.59 10.70
CA GLY A 203 9.35 0.75 9.52
C GLY A 203 9.86 1.44 8.25
N GLY A 204 9.71 0.76 7.10
CA GLY A 204 10.29 1.23 5.85
C GLY A 204 9.66 2.55 5.44
N ASP A 205 10.46 3.43 4.86
CA ASP A 205 9.99 4.74 4.45
C ASP A 205 8.92 4.64 3.36
N ALA A 206 7.95 5.55 3.43
CA ALA A 206 6.98 5.72 2.37
C ALA A 206 7.70 6.19 1.10
N TYR A 207 7.30 5.68 -0.05
CA TYR A 207 7.83 6.11 -1.34
C TYR A 207 6.74 6.63 -2.26
N SER A 208 7.22 7.31 -3.31
CA SER A 208 6.38 7.78 -4.41
C SER A 208 5.29 8.75 -3.94
N TRP A 209 5.55 9.51 -2.87
CA TRP A 209 4.64 10.54 -2.35
C TRP A 209 4.27 11.58 -3.42
N SER A 210 5.23 11.95 -4.28
CA SER A 210 5.02 12.88 -5.40
C SER A 210 4.08 12.34 -6.48
N THR A 211 3.86 11.02 -6.55
CA THR A 211 2.99 10.35 -7.51
C THR A 211 1.84 9.61 -6.84
N LEU A 212 1.47 9.99 -5.61
CA LEU A 212 0.41 9.34 -4.83
C LEU A 212 -0.93 9.20 -5.59
N GLN A 213 -1.22 10.15 -6.49
CA GLN A 213 -2.43 10.13 -7.33
C GLN A 213 -2.38 9.13 -8.49
N ARG A 214 -1.20 8.57 -8.78
CA ARG A 214 -0.95 7.60 -9.86
C ARG A 214 -0.04 6.49 -9.32
N PRO A 215 -0.56 5.62 -8.44
CA PRO A 215 0.24 4.58 -7.81
C PRO A 215 0.78 3.61 -8.85
N TRP A 216 2.11 3.51 -8.93
CA TRP A 216 2.79 2.63 -9.87
C TRP A 216 4.11 2.14 -9.30
N SER A 217 4.03 1.43 -8.18
CA SER A 217 5.19 0.88 -7.49
C SER A 217 4.87 -0.51 -6.96
N TYR A 218 5.84 -1.41 -7.07
CA TYR A 218 5.78 -2.68 -6.34
C TYR A 218 5.81 -2.44 -4.84
N GLY A 219 5.10 -3.28 -4.10
CA GLY A 219 5.25 -3.38 -2.66
C GLY A 219 6.66 -3.86 -2.30
N SER A 220 7.17 -3.41 -1.15
CA SER A 220 8.44 -3.93 -0.64
C SER A 220 8.24 -5.29 0.00
N LYS A 221 9.30 -6.10 0.00
CA LYS A 221 9.36 -7.27 0.87
C LYS A 221 9.33 -6.84 2.34
N GLY A 222 8.85 -7.74 3.19
CA GLY A 222 9.08 -7.63 4.63
C GLY A 222 10.56 -7.85 4.95
N GLY A 223 11.02 -7.39 6.10
CA GLY A 223 12.40 -7.65 6.50
C GLY A 223 12.59 -8.98 7.23
N THR A 224 13.85 -9.35 7.47
CA THR A 224 14.27 -10.65 8.02
C THR A 224 15.11 -10.49 9.28
N THR A 225 14.99 -11.41 10.24
CA THR A 225 15.82 -11.43 11.46
C THR A 225 17.16 -12.20 11.30
N SER A 226 17.53 -12.60 10.08
CA SER A 226 18.78 -13.35 9.78
C SER A 226 19.60 -12.63 8.72
N LYS A 227 20.93 -12.73 8.81
CA LYS A 227 21.85 -12.19 7.80
C LYS A 227 22.05 -13.13 6.61
N GLU A 228 21.72 -14.40 6.79
CA GLU A 228 21.97 -15.49 5.84
C GLU A 228 20.73 -15.85 5.03
N VAL A 229 19.53 -15.71 5.63
CA VAL A 229 18.27 -16.14 5.04
C VAL A 229 17.25 -15.00 5.06
N ASP A 230 16.57 -14.78 3.94
CA ASP A 230 15.43 -13.87 3.84
C ASP A 230 14.14 -14.59 4.25
N TYR A 231 13.57 -14.19 5.39
CA TYR A 231 12.30 -14.69 5.92
C TYR A 231 11.12 -13.74 5.69
N GLY A 232 11.35 -12.60 5.03
CA GLY A 232 10.33 -11.60 4.79
C GLY A 232 9.29 -12.07 3.77
N GLY A 233 8.03 -11.70 4.00
CA GLY A 233 6.98 -11.89 3.01
C GLY A 233 7.26 -11.12 1.73
N GLY A 234 6.88 -11.69 0.58
CA GLY A 234 7.01 -11.02 -0.72
C GLY A 234 6.17 -9.74 -0.80
N GLY A 235 6.61 -8.72 -1.52
CA GLY A 235 5.79 -7.52 -1.74
C GLY A 235 4.61 -7.79 -2.70
N GLY A 236 3.58 -6.94 -2.65
CA GLY A 236 2.47 -6.97 -3.59
C GLY A 236 2.83 -6.38 -4.96
N GLY A 237 2.21 -6.92 -6.01
CA GLY A 237 2.46 -6.54 -7.39
C GLY A 237 1.85 -5.20 -7.83
N ARG A 238 1.71 -5.00 -9.14
CA ARG A 238 1.12 -3.79 -9.72
C ARG A 238 -0.01 -4.15 -10.67
N ILE A 239 -1.12 -3.46 -10.55
CA ILE A 239 -2.27 -3.58 -11.45
C ILE A 239 -2.56 -2.20 -12.03
N MET A 240 -2.50 -2.06 -13.35
CA MET A 240 -2.92 -0.85 -14.06
C MET A 240 -4.01 -1.17 -15.07
N LEU A 241 -5.14 -0.47 -14.95
CA LEU A 241 -6.22 -0.52 -15.94
C LEU A 241 -6.42 0.88 -16.52
N VAL A 242 -6.20 1.04 -17.82
CA VAL A 242 -6.47 2.26 -18.58
C VAL A 242 -7.50 1.93 -19.66
N VAL A 243 -8.74 2.33 -19.42
CA VAL A 243 -9.89 1.93 -20.25
C VAL A 243 -10.58 3.16 -20.81
N ASP A 244 -10.65 3.28 -22.14
CA ASP A 244 -11.08 4.51 -22.81
C ASP A 244 -12.59 4.76 -22.74
N ARG A 245 -13.42 3.71 -22.71
CA ARG A 245 -14.89 3.83 -22.83
C ARG A 245 -15.66 3.18 -21.69
N PHE A 246 -15.55 1.87 -21.55
CA PHE A 246 -16.39 1.10 -20.63
C PHE A 246 -15.56 0.10 -19.82
N LEU A 247 -15.63 0.20 -18.49
CA LEU A 247 -15.01 -0.73 -17.55
C LEU A 247 -16.07 -1.32 -16.63
N GLU A 248 -16.20 -2.65 -16.65
CA GLU A 248 -17.02 -3.42 -15.71
C GLU A 248 -16.14 -4.41 -14.95
N VAL A 249 -16.19 -4.37 -13.61
CA VAL A 249 -15.40 -5.25 -12.75
C VAL A 249 -16.33 -6.04 -11.82
N ASN A 250 -16.76 -7.22 -12.27
CA ASN A 250 -17.48 -8.20 -11.45
C ASN A 250 -16.53 -9.26 -10.86
N GLY A 251 -15.26 -8.90 -10.69
CA GLY A 251 -14.20 -9.76 -10.17
C GLY A 251 -13.41 -9.10 -9.05
N SER A 252 -12.25 -9.67 -8.74
CA SER A 252 -11.31 -9.15 -7.73
C SER A 252 -9.99 -8.75 -8.35
N LEU A 253 -9.44 -7.62 -7.90
CA LEU A 253 -8.09 -7.15 -8.24
C LEU A 253 -7.28 -7.12 -6.93
N LEU A 254 -6.29 -8.01 -6.80
CA LEU A 254 -5.54 -8.23 -5.57
C LEU A 254 -4.06 -7.87 -5.77
N ALA A 255 -3.55 -7.00 -4.91
CA ALA A 255 -2.15 -6.58 -4.91
C ALA A 255 -1.58 -6.66 -3.49
N ASP A 256 -1.91 -7.72 -2.76
CA ASP A 256 -1.56 -7.83 -1.36
C ASP A 256 -0.07 -8.18 -1.16
N GLY A 257 0.47 -7.80 -0.01
CA GLY A 257 1.75 -8.34 0.44
C GLY A 257 1.60 -9.81 0.82
N GLY A 258 2.70 -10.55 0.75
CA GLY A 258 2.79 -11.91 1.26
C GLY A 258 3.02 -11.94 2.76
N ASP A 259 2.59 -13.01 3.39
CA ASP A 259 2.79 -13.22 4.82
C ASP A 259 4.27 -13.43 5.16
N GLY A 260 4.67 -12.85 6.28
CA GLY A 260 5.92 -13.18 6.95
C GLY A 260 5.73 -14.35 7.92
N GLY A 261 6.82 -14.81 8.52
CA GLY A 261 6.79 -15.83 9.58
C GLY A 261 7.15 -15.25 10.95
N THR A 262 7.39 -16.11 11.93
CA THR A 262 7.92 -15.69 13.25
C THR A 262 9.34 -15.09 13.16
N LYS A 263 10.01 -15.23 12.02
CA LYS A 263 11.38 -14.79 11.73
C LYS A 263 11.48 -13.66 10.70
N GLY A 264 10.35 -13.11 10.26
CA GLY A 264 10.33 -12.05 9.24
C GLY A 264 9.00 -11.31 9.19
N GLY A 265 9.03 -10.05 8.74
CA GLY A 265 7.84 -9.23 8.59
C GLY A 265 7.01 -9.63 7.36
N GLY A 266 5.73 -9.26 7.35
CA GLY A 266 4.91 -9.34 6.13
C GLY A 266 5.39 -8.35 5.06
N GLY A 267 5.15 -8.69 3.80
CA GLY A 267 5.36 -7.77 2.68
C GLY A 267 4.32 -6.66 2.65
N SER A 268 4.66 -5.52 2.06
CA SER A 268 3.68 -4.46 1.86
C SER A 268 2.76 -4.79 0.69
N GLY A 269 1.56 -4.24 0.70
CA GLY A 269 0.72 -4.18 -0.50
C GLY A 269 1.41 -3.41 -1.64
N GLY A 270 0.96 -3.71 -2.85
CA GLY A 270 1.42 -3.09 -4.09
C GLY A 270 0.50 -1.95 -4.54
N SER A 271 0.47 -1.71 -5.85
CA SER A 271 -0.27 -0.59 -6.44
C SER A 271 -1.42 -1.07 -7.33
N ILE A 272 -2.59 -0.46 -7.18
CA ILE A 272 -3.70 -0.60 -8.11
C ILE A 272 -4.05 0.81 -8.64
N PHE A 273 -3.91 1.01 -9.96
CA PHE A 273 -4.27 2.25 -10.63
C PHE A 273 -5.33 1.98 -11.70
N ILE A 274 -6.48 2.65 -11.58
CA ILE A 274 -7.58 2.52 -12.52
C ILE A 274 -7.90 3.91 -13.08
N LYS A 275 -7.84 4.02 -14.40
CA LYS A 275 -8.29 5.18 -15.16
C LYS A 275 -9.33 4.70 -16.17
N ALA A 276 -10.58 5.09 -15.95
CA ALA A 276 -11.69 4.76 -16.84
C ALA A 276 -12.48 6.03 -17.19
N TYR A 277 -13.20 5.99 -18.31
CA TYR A 277 -14.13 7.05 -18.67
C TYR A 277 -15.26 7.15 -17.64
N ARG A 278 -15.54 8.38 -17.23
CA ARG A 278 -16.67 8.69 -16.36
C ARG A 278 -17.88 8.97 -17.24
N MET A 279 -18.86 8.07 -17.20
CA MET A 279 -20.17 8.26 -17.85
C MET A 279 -20.94 9.43 -17.24
#